data_AF-A0A3S4HQF1-F1
#
_entry.id   AF-A0A3S4HQF1-F1
#
_cell.length_a   1.000
_cell.length_b   1.000
_cell.length_c   1.000
_cell.angle_alpha   90.00
_cell.angle_beta   90.00
_cell.angle_gamma   90.00
#
_symmetry.space_group_name_H-M   'P 1'
#
loop_
_entity.id
_entity.type
_entity.pdbx_description
1 polymer ?
#
loop_
_entity_poly.entity_id
_entity_poly.type
_entity_poly.pdbx_seq_one_letter_code
_entity_poly.pdbx_strand_id
1 'polypeptide(L)'
;MWALAEEILPAAAADIGPYVQGLMDLGATVCSRGKPACTACPMVDGCVAAREGRTGELPTPRPKKAVPIRHTAMLLARHENKVWLERRPPTGIWGGLLSLPEFATTLEMEDWLSGRGDGDMLPAWPELEHVFTHFRLIITPQPVRIDRLHAAGAAEADGQWLDIDQAVDAGVPAPVRRLLLRLASD
;
A
#
# COMPACT_ATOMS: atom_id res chain seq x y z
N MET A 1 -16.68 -4.88 27.54
CA MET A 1 -16.26 -3.59 26.95
C MET A 1 -17.44 -2.85 26.36
N TRP A 2 -18.19 -3.45 25.43
CA TRP A 2 -19.40 -2.82 24.86
C TRP A 2 -20.47 -2.47 25.91
N ALA A 3 -20.79 -3.39 26.82
CA ALA A 3 -21.73 -3.12 27.91
C ALA A 3 -21.35 -1.89 28.77
N LEU A 4 -20.09 -1.79 29.21
CA LEU A 4 -19.61 -0.65 29.98
C LEU A 4 -19.66 0.66 29.17
N ALA A 5 -19.40 0.60 27.86
CA ALA A 5 -19.48 1.77 26.99
C ALA A 5 -20.93 2.25 26.84
N GLU A 6 -21.89 1.33 26.76
CA GLU A 6 -23.33 1.64 26.70
C GLU A 6 -23.84 2.24 28.03
N GLU A 7 -23.35 1.76 29.17
CA GLU A 7 -23.71 2.27 30.50
C GLU A 7 -23.34 3.75 30.73
N ILE A 8 -22.31 4.24 30.03
CA ILE A 8 -21.81 5.61 30.20
C ILE A 8 -22.26 6.57 29.09
N LEU A 9 -23.11 6.12 28.18
CA LEU A 9 -23.66 7.00 27.14
C LEU A 9 -24.61 8.05 27.74
N PRO A 10 -24.60 9.29 27.22
CA PRO A 10 -25.61 10.27 27.57
C PRO A 10 -27.02 9.78 27.21
N ALA A 11 -27.99 9.99 28.10
CA ALA A 11 -29.38 9.60 27.86
C ALA A 11 -30.07 10.48 26.80
N ALA A 12 -29.68 11.75 26.70
CA ALA A 12 -30.22 12.67 25.70
C ALA A 12 -29.44 12.56 24.39
N ALA A 13 -30.15 12.33 23.28
CA ALA A 13 -29.54 12.17 21.97
C ALA A 13 -28.71 13.40 21.53
N ALA A 14 -29.10 14.60 21.97
CA ALA A 14 -28.37 15.84 21.68
C ALA A 14 -26.95 15.88 22.27
N ASP A 15 -26.71 15.15 23.37
CA ASP A 15 -25.44 15.14 24.08
C ASP A 15 -24.47 14.07 23.55
N ILE A 16 -24.96 13.12 22.73
CA ILE A 16 -24.14 12.04 22.16
C ILE A 16 -23.01 12.60 21.29
N GLY A 17 -23.32 13.58 20.44
CA GLY A 17 -22.32 14.21 19.55
C GLY A 17 -21.16 14.83 20.31
N PRO A 18 -21.43 15.79 21.24
CA PRO A 18 -20.41 16.36 22.11
C PRO A 18 -19.64 15.32 22.95
N TYR A 19 -20.33 14.31 23.48
CA TYR A 19 -19.71 13.24 24.26
C TYR A 19 -18.69 12.43 23.43
N VAL A 20 -19.10 11.96 22.25
CA VAL A 20 -18.23 11.19 21.35
C VAL A 20 -17.06 12.03 20.88
N GLN A 21 -17.30 13.30 20.53
CA GLN A 21 -16.21 14.22 20.13
C GLN A 21 -15.22 14.46 21.27
N GLY A 22 -15.72 14.73 22.48
CA GLY A 22 -14.88 14.91 23.66
C GLY A 22 -14.02 13.68 23.96
N LEU A 23 -14.56 12.46 23.77
CA LEU A 23 -13.79 11.23 23.93
C LEU A 23 -12.69 11.07 22.87
N MET A 24 -12.99 11.42 21.61
CA MET A 24 -11.99 11.41 20.52
C MET A 24 -10.88 12.43 20.77
N ASP A 25 -11.24 13.66 21.14
CA ASP A 25 -10.30 14.75 21.41
C ASP A 25 -9.42 14.44 22.62
N LEU A 26 -9.99 13.84 23.67
CA LEU A 26 -9.23 13.37 24.83
C LEU A 26 -8.17 12.36 24.42
N GLY A 27 -8.53 11.37 23.59
CA GLY A 27 -7.57 10.37 23.09
C GLY A 27 -6.50 10.94 22.15
N ALA A 28 -6.86 11.94 21.35
CA ALA A 28 -5.96 12.57 20.39
C ALA A 28 -4.94 13.52 21.05
N THR A 29 -5.34 14.22 22.11
CA THR A 29 -4.56 15.36 22.65
C THR A 29 -4.05 15.17 24.08
N VAL A 30 -4.73 14.38 24.92
CA VAL A 30 -4.42 14.26 26.34
C VAL A 30 -4.04 12.83 26.72
N CYS A 31 -4.95 11.87 26.53
CA CYS A 31 -4.75 10.44 26.80
C CYS A 31 -4.06 9.76 25.59
N SER A 32 -2.97 10.36 25.11
CA SER A 32 -2.27 9.94 23.90
C SER A 32 -1.42 8.68 24.12
N ARG A 33 -1.14 7.97 23.03
CA ARG A 33 -0.30 6.77 23.05
C ARG A 33 1.15 7.14 23.44
N GLY A 34 1.66 6.53 24.50
CA GLY A 34 3.07 6.60 24.90
C GLY A 34 3.41 7.67 25.93
N LYS A 35 2.95 8.92 25.75
CA LYS A 35 3.19 10.03 26.71
C LYS A 35 1.91 10.82 26.99
N PRO A 36 0.95 10.25 27.74
CA PRO A 36 -0.29 10.95 28.06
C PRO A 36 -0.03 12.12 29.02
N ALA A 37 -0.73 13.23 28.80
CA ALA A 37 -0.68 14.42 29.65
C ALA A 37 -1.60 14.27 30.88
N CYS A 38 -1.33 13.27 31.72
CA CYS A 38 -2.20 12.92 32.85
C CYS A 38 -2.45 14.08 33.82
N THR A 39 -1.49 14.98 34.01
CA THR A 39 -1.64 16.17 34.87
C THR A 39 -2.68 17.16 34.35
N ALA A 40 -2.94 17.17 33.04
CA ALA A 40 -3.95 18.00 32.39
C ALA A 40 -5.24 17.23 32.08
N CYS A 41 -5.34 15.96 32.50
CA CYS A 41 -6.47 15.11 32.16
C CYS A 41 -7.67 15.39 33.08
N PRO A 42 -8.84 15.79 32.53
CA PRO A 42 -10.03 16.06 33.34
C PRO A 42 -10.59 14.81 34.03
N MET A 43 -10.15 13.61 33.61
CA MET A 43 -10.59 12.32 34.15
C MET A 43 -9.55 11.67 35.08
N VAL A 44 -8.47 12.36 35.44
CA VAL A 44 -7.34 11.77 36.16
C VAL A 44 -7.73 11.16 37.51
N ASP A 45 -8.65 11.81 38.24
CA ASP A 45 -9.07 11.36 39.57
C ASP A 45 -9.76 9.99 39.55
N GLY A 46 -10.50 9.69 38.47
CA GLY A 46 -11.15 8.40 38.26
C GLY A 46 -10.31 7.38 37.46
N CYS A 47 -9.12 7.79 36.98
CA CYS A 47 -8.34 6.97 36.06
C CYS A 47 -7.54 5.90 36.80
N VAL A 48 -8.01 4.65 36.75
CA VAL A 48 -7.31 3.49 37.32
C VAL A 48 -5.89 3.35 36.76
N ALA A 49 -5.70 3.58 35.46
CA ALA A 49 -4.38 3.49 34.83
C ALA A 49 -3.40 4.53 35.37
N ALA A 50 -3.85 5.77 35.65
CA ALA A 50 -3.02 6.80 36.26
C ALA A 50 -2.69 6.46 37.71
N ARG A 51 -3.70 6.05 38.49
CA ARG A 51 -3.55 5.66 39.91
C ARG A 51 -2.57 4.49 40.10
N GLU A 52 -2.59 3.52 39.19
CA GLU A 52 -1.73 2.34 39.24
C GLU A 52 -0.39 2.53 38.49
N GLY A 53 -0.15 3.69 37.87
CA GLY A 53 1.07 3.94 37.10
C GLY A 53 1.20 3.13 35.80
N ARG A 54 0.08 2.68 35.22
CA ARG A 54 0.01 1.76 34.07
C ARG A 54 -0.32 2.44 32.73
N THR A 55 -0.32 3.76 32.68
CA THR A 55 -0.63 4.53 31.46
C THR A 55 0.35 4.27 30.31
N GLY A 56 1.58 3.87 30.61
CA GLY A 56 2.57 3.44 29.60
C GLY A 56 2.39 2.01 29.09
N GLU A 57 1.61 1.18 29.80
CA GLU A 57 1.37 -0.23 29.47
C GLU A 57 0.04 -0.45 28.74
N LEU A 58 -0.93 0.42 28.99
CA LEU A 58 -2.29 0.30 28.48
C LEU A 58 -2.55 1.25 27.29
N PRO A 59 -3.37 0.83 26.31
CA PRO A 59 -3.92 -0.53 26.16
C PRO A 59 -2.82 -1.53 25.77
N THR A 60 -2.92 -2.76 26.25
CA THR A 60 -1.94 -3.79 25.91
C THR A 60 -2.00 -4.08 24.39
N PRO A 61 -0.84 -4.23 23.72
CA PRO A 61 -0.81 -4.56 22.31
C PRO A 61 -1.51 -5.89 22.06
N ARG A 62 -2.31 -5.98 20.99
CA ARG A 62 -2.77 -7.28 20.51
C ARG A 62 -1.55 -8.11 20.09
N PRO A 63 -1.52 -9.42 20.39
CA PRO A 63 -0.47 -10.31 19.90
C PRO A 63 -0.30 -10.17 18.39
N LYS A 64 0.95 -9.96 17.94
CA LYS A 64 1.25 -9.84 16.51
C LYS A 64 1.06 -11.21 15.86
N LYS A 65 0.21 -11.29 14.85
CA LYS A 65 0.15 -12.46 13.96
C LYS A 65 1.33 -12.40 12.98
N ALA A 66 1.83 -13.55 12.56
CA ALA A 66 2.75 -13.62 11.44
C ALA A 66 2.10 -12.99 10.21
N VAL A 67 2.80 -12.07 9.56
CA VAL A 67 2.31 -11.36 8.37
C VAL A 67 2.73 -12.19 7.14
N PRO A 68 1.80 -12.71 6.33
CA PRO A 68 2.13 -13.47 5.13
C PRO A 68 3.03 -12.68 4.17
N ILE A 69 3.93 -13.37 3.49
CA ILE A 69 4.79 -12.80 2.45
C ILE A 69 4.32 -13.35 1.10
N ARG A 70 4.15 -12.46 0.13
CA ARG A 70 3.82 -12.78 -1.26
C ARG A 70 4.97 -12.32 -2.15
N HIS A 71 5.21 -13.04 -3.23
CA HIS A 71 6.22 -12.71 -4.22
C HIS A 71 5.55 -12.47 -5.56
N THR A 72 6.08 -11.52 -6.33
CA THR A 72 5.70 -11.29 -7.73
C THR A 72 6.91 -10.73 -8.45
N ALA A 73 7.02 -11.01 -9.75
CA ALA A 73 8.01 -10.40 -10.60
C ALA A 73 7.30 -9.43 -11.57
N MET A 74 7.77 -8.19 -11.63
CA MET A 74 7.16 -7.12 -12.42
C MET A 74 8.03 -6.78 -13.61
N LEU A 75 7.47 -6.82 -14.81
CA LEU A 75 8.20 -6.56 -16.04
C LEU A 75 8.24 -5.07 -16.35
N LEU A 76 9.44 -4.50 -16.49
CA LEU A 76 9.63 -3.13 -17.00
C LEU A 76 9.93 -3.21 -18.49
N ALA A 77 8.91 -3.52 -19.28
CA ALA A 77 9.02 -3.55 -20.73
C ALA A 77 9.14 -2.12 -21.27
N ARG A 78 10.34 -1.79 -21.78
CA ARG A 78 10.68 -0.48 -22.34
C ARG A 78 10.87 -0.58 -23.85
N HIS A 79 10.24 0.31 -24.58
CA HIS A 79 10.51 0.55 -25.99
C HIS A 79 10.74 2.05 -26.16
N GLU A 80 11.94 2.45 -26.60
CA GLU A 80 12.36 3.85 -26.62
C GLU A 80 12.18 4.55 -25.24
N ASN A 81 11.42 5.66 -25.19
CA ASN A 81 11.08 6.37 -23.95
C ASN A 81 9.73 5.97 -23.35
N LYS A 82 9.18 4.83 -23.78
CA LYS A 82 7.87 4.35 -23.35
C LYS A 82 7.99 3.08 -22.53
N VAL A 83 7.03 2.91 -21.63
CA VAL A 83 6.85 1.73 -20.80
C VAL A 83 5.45 1.18 -20.96
N TRP A 84 5.32 -0.15 -20.97
CA TRP A 84 4.02 -0.80 -21.02
C TRP A 84 3.37 -0.83 -19.63
N LEU A 85 2.11 -0.41 -19.54
CA LEU A 85 1.27 -0.56 -18.35
C LEU A 85 -0.06 -1.22 -18.72
N GLU A 86 -0.59 -2.03 -17.80
CA GLU A 86 -1.89 -2.68 -17.92
C GLU A 86 -2.83 -2.26 -16.80
N ARG A 87 -4.14 -2.26 -17.06
CA ARG A 87 -5.13 -1.93 -16.05
C ARG A 87 -5.43 -3.17 -15.21
N ARG A 88 -5.20 -3.06 -13.91
CA ARG A 88 -5.53 -4.15 -12.98
C ARG A 88 -7.05 -4.37 -12.92
N PRO A 89 -7.51 -5.61 -12.67
CA PRO A 89 -8.91 -5.90 -12.40
C PRO A 89 -9.50 -4.96 -11.34
N PRO A 90 -10.81 -4.66 -11.37
CA PRO A 90 -11.43 -3.70 -10.43
C PRO A 90 -11.39 -4.17 -8.97
N THR A 91 -11.14 -5.46 -8.73
CA THR A 91 -11.08 -6.06 -7.40
C THR A 91 -9.66 -6.54 -7.07
N GLY A 92 -9.37 -6.62 -5.76
CA GLY A 92 -8.06 -7.05 -5.27
C GLY A 92 -7.12 -5.88 -4.97
N ILE A 93 -5.81 -6.18 -4.93
CA ILE A 93 -4.80 -5.17 -4.62
C ILE A 93 -4.71 -4.19 -5.79
N TRP A 94 -4.76 -2.90 -5.47
CA TRP A 94 -4.69 -1.81 -6.45
C TRP A 94 -5.76 -1.90 -7.55
N GLY A 95 -6.96 -2.35 -7.18
CA GLY A 95 -8.03 -2.58 -8.14
C GLY A 95 -8.31 -1.37 -9.02
N GLY A 96 -8.30 -1.57 -10.34
CA GLY A 96 -8.53 -0.53 -11.33
C GLY A 96 -7.37 0.43 -11.59
N LEU A 97 -6.24 0.34 -10.88
CA LEU A 97 -5.05 1.16 -11.17
C LEU A 97 -4.26 0.60 -12.36
N LEU A 98 -3.44 1.45 -12.99
CA LEU A 98 -2.44 0.99 -13.96
C LEU A 98 -1.24 0.37 -13.21
N SER A 99 -0.67 -0.70 -13.75
CA SER A 99 0.49 -1.39 -13.17
C SER A 99 1.39 -1.97 -14.25
N LEU A 100 2.61 -2.33 -13.86
CA LEU A 100 3.48 -3.16 -14.68
C LEU A 100 2.91 -4.59 -14.74
N PRO A 101 3.11 -5.32 -15.86
CA PRO A 101 2.77 -6.74 -15.95
C PRO A 101 3.43 -7.56 -14.85
N GLU A 102 2.66 -8.45 -14.24
CA GLU A 102 3.07 -9.30 -13.12
C GLU A 102 3.10 -10.77 -13.53
N PHE A 103 4.16 -11.48 -13.16
CA PHE A 103 4.34 -12.89 -13.47
C PHE A 103 4.79 -13.67 -12.24
N ALA A 104 4.46 -14.97 -12.23
CA ALA A 104 4.89 -15.89 -11.19
C ALA A 104 6.26 -16.50 -11.52
N THR A 105 6.60 -16.60 -12.81
CA THR A 105 7.85 -17.22 -13.28
C THR A 105 8.51 -16.43 -14.41
N THR A 106 9.83 -16.61 -14.58
CA THR A 106 10.58 -16.04 -15.70
C THR A 106 10.11 -16.59 -17.04
N LEU A 107 9.65 -17.85 -17.10
CA LEU A 107 9.14 -18.45 -18.34
C LEU A 107 7.91 -17.70 -18.87
N GLU A 108 6.96 -17.34 -17.99
CA GLU A 108 5.79 -16.55 -18.38
C GLU A 108 6.18 -15.16 -18.92
N MET A 109 7.29 -14.58 -18.42
CA MET A 109 7.82 -13.31 -18.92
C MET A 109 8.43 -13.45 -20.32
N GLU A 110 9.19 -14.52 -20.56
CA GLU A 110 9.78 -14.82 -21.87
C GLU A 110 8.71 -15.07 -22.92
N ASP A 111 7.66 -15.81 -22.57
CA ASP A 111 6.49 -16.04 -23.42
C ASP A 111 5.78 -14.72 -23.74
N TRP A 112 5.57 -13.86 -22.73
CA TRP A 112 4.97 -12.54 -22.92
C TRP A 112 5.80 -11.65 -23.86
N LEU A 113 7.13 -11.65 -23.70
CA LEU A 113 8.05 -10.88 -24.53
C LEU A 113 7.99 -11.36 -25.98
N SER A 114 8.08 -12.67 -26.20
CA SER A 114 8.08 -13.30 -27.52
C SER A 114 6.83 -12.97 -28.34
N GLY A 115 5.69 -12.76 -27.69
CA GLY A 115 4.43 -12.38 -28.35
C GLY A 115 4.31 -10.89 -28.71
N ARG A 116 5.20 -10.02 -28.22
CA ARG A 116 5.05 -8.56 -28.31
C ARG A 116 6.15 -7.86 -29.06
N GLY A 117 7.35 -8.43 -29.10
CA GLY A 117 8.46 -7.79 -29.78
C GLY A 117 9.74 -8.60 -29.70
N ASP A 118 10.73 -8.11 -30.44
CA ASP A 118 12.09 -8.61 -30.36
C ASP A 118 12.85 -7.73 -29.36
N GLY A 119 13.46 -8.33 -28.35
CA GLY A 119 14.12 -7.61 -27.27
C GLY A 119 14.91 -8.50 -26.32
N ASP A 120 15.63 -7.85 -25.41
CA ASP A 120 16.51 -8.48 -24.44
C ASP A 120 15.95 -8.33 -23.02
N MET A 121 15.90 -9.44 -22.29
CA MET A 121 15.74 -9.42 -20.85
C MET A 121 17.07 -8.99 -20.20
N LEU A 122 17.05 -7.89 -19.46
CA LEU A 122 18.23 -7.36 -18.78
C LEU A 122 18.38 -7.99 -17.39
N PRO A 123 19.51 -7.82 -16.69
CA PRO A 123 19.63 -8.29 -15.31
C PRO A 123 18.53 -7.70 -14.42
N ALA A 124 17.89 -8.55 -13.62
CA ALA A 124 16.88 -8.13 -12.66
C ALA A 124 17.43 -7.05 -11.70
N TRP A 125 16.59 -6.10 -11.35
CA TRP A 125 16.91 -5.11 -10.32
C TRP A 125 16.78 -5.72 -8.92
N PRO A 126 17.40 -5.09 -7.89
CA PRO A 126 17.19 -5.48 -6.50
C PRO A 126 15.71 -5.50 -6.13
N GLU A 127 15.32 -6.49 -5.32
CA GLU A 127 13.95 -6.65 -4.87
C GLU A 127 13.45 -5.42 -4.12
N LEU A 128 12.17 -5.10 -4.34
CA LEU A 128 11.47 -4.02 -3.67
C LEU A 128 10.40 -4.60 -2.75
N GLU A 129 10.43 -4.22 -1.49
CA GLU A 129 9.37 -4.56 -0.54
C GLU A 129 8.28 -3.48 -0.49
N HIS A 130 7.03 -3.92 -0.48
CA HIS A 130 5.88 -3.09 -0.16
C HIS A 130 5.01 -3.74 0.92
N VAL A 131 4.77 -2.99 2.01
CA VAL A 131 4.04 -3.48 3.17
C VAL A 131 2.58 -3.04 3.09
N PHE A 132 1.67 -4.01 3.14
CA PHE A 132 0.24 -3.79 3.36
C PHE A 132 -0.12 -4.13 4.81
N THR A 133 -1.29 -3.66 5.26
CA THR A 133 -1.79 -3.95 6.61
C THR A 133 -1.87 -5.44 6.94
N HIS A 134 -2.09 -6.30 5.93
CA HIS A 134 -2.37 -7.73 6.12
C HIS A 134 -1.33 -8.67 5.50
N PHE A 135 -0.39 -8.17 4.69
CA PHE A 135 0.67 -8.99 4.06
C PHE A 135 1.82 -8.10 3.59
N ARG A 136 2.97 -8.70 3.28
CA ARG A 136 4.12 -8.05 2.63
C ARG A 136 4.24 -8.57 1.20
N LEU A 137 4.48 -7.67 0.25
CA LEU A 137 4.74 -8.02 -1.14
C LEU A 137 6.22 -7.77 -1.45
N ILE A 138 6.92 -8.81 -1.86
CA ILE A 138 8.28 -8.75 -2.40
C ILE A 138 8.15 -8.74 -3.91
N ILE A 139 8.69 -7.69 -4.55
CA ILE A 139 8.62 -7.45 -5.97
C ILE A 139 10.01 -7.62 -6.55
N THR A 140 10.17 -8.53 -7.51
CA THR A 140 11.38 -8.66 -8.33
C THR A 140 11.20 -7.86 -9.62
N PRO A 141 11.83 -6.68 -9.77
CA PRO A 141 11.67 -5.89 -10.98
C PRO A 141 12.57 -6.45 -12.09
N GLN A 142 11.98 -6.77 -13.24
CA GLN A 142 12.65 -7.40 -14.36
C GLN A 142 12.65 -6.44 -15.57
N PRO A 143 13.74 -5.70 -15.82
CA PRO A 143 13.81 -4.82 -16.97
C PRO A 143 13.91 -5.61 -18.28
N VAL A 144 13.23 -5.10 -19.30
CA VAL A 144 13.27 -5.64 -20.67
C VAL A 144 13.38 -4.48 -21.64
N ARG A 145 14.35 -4.55 -22.56
CA ARG A 145 14.46 -3.61 -23.68
C ARG A 145 13.89 -4.27 -24.93
N ILE A 146 12.82 -3.69 -25.48
CA ILE A 146 12.23 -4.11 -26.74
C ILE A 146 12.77 -3.20 -27.84
N ASP A 147 13.49 -3.78 -28.80
CA ASP A 147 14.07 -3.05 -29.93
C ASP A 147 13.05 -2.91 -31.06
N ARG A 148 12.18 -3.90 -31.26
CA ARG A 148 11.13 -3.88 -32.29
C ARG A 148 9.80 -4.42 -31.77
N LEU A 149 8.74 -3.62 -31.85
CA LEU A 149 7.37 -4.07 -31.55
C LEU A 149 6.77 -4.88 -32.69
N HIS A 150 6.08 -5.97 -32.36
CA HIS A 150 5.23 -6.70 -33.30
C HIS A 150 3.88 -5.99 -33.44
N ALA A 151 3.22 -6.11 -34.59
CA ALA A 151 1.93 -5.46 -34.85
C ALA A 151 0.83 -5.86 -33.84
N ALA A 152 0.86 -7.11 -33.35
CA ALA A 152 -0.03 -7.58 -32.28
C ALA A 152 0.37 -7.03 -30.89
N GLY A 153 1.65 -6.79 -30.64
CA GLY A 153 2.17 -6.20 -29.39
C GLY A 153 1.88 -4.70 -29.24
N ALA A 154 1.52 -4.03 -30.33
CA ALA A 154 1.03 -2.65 -30.34
C ALA A 154 -0.49 -2.56 -30.07
N ALA A 155 -1.23 -3.67 -30.09
CA ALA A 155 -2.68 -3.65 -29.88
C ALA A 155 -3.03 -3.45 -28.39
N GLU A 156 -3.88 -2.45 -28.13
CA GLU A 156 -4.22 -1.91 -26.80
C GLU A 156 -5.32 -2.70 -26.04
N ALA A 157 -5.50 -4.00 -26.28
CA ALA A 157 -6.68 -4.71 -25.75
C ALA A 157 -6.74 -4.73 -24.21
N ASP A 158 -5.59 -4.84 -23.53
CA ASP A 158 -5.49 -4.94 -22.06
C ASP A 158 -4.44 -3.99 -21.42
N GLY A 159 -3.78 -3.14 -22.22
CA GLY A 159 -2.75 -2.22 -21.74
C GLY A 159 -2.33 -1.20 -22.79
N GLN A 160 -1.38 -0.35 -22.42
CA GLN A 160 -0.97 0.80 -23.22
C GLN A 160 0.52 1.13 -23.00
N TRP A 161 1.16 1.63 -24.05
CA TRP A 161 2.49 2.24 -23.99
C TRP A 161 2.36 3.70 -23.58
N LEU A 162 2.94 4.07 -22.43
CA LEU A 162 3.00 5.46 -21.97
C LEU A 162 4.43 5.97 -21.96
N ASP A 163 4.62 7.25 -22.25
CA ASP A 163 5.89 7.91 -21.98
C ASP A 163 6.20 7.77 -20.48
N ILE A 164 7.46 7.47 -20.15
CA ILE A 164 7.85 7.15 -18.77
C ILE A 164 7.48 8.29 -17.80
N ASP A 165 7.66 9.55 -18.22
CA ASP A 165 7.30 10.73 -17.42
C ASP A 165 5.80 10.82 -17.13
N GLN A 166 4.96 10.45 -18.10
CA GLN A 166 3.51 10.42 -17.93
C GLN A 166 3.07 9.22 -17.07
N ALA A 167 3.74 8.08 -17.24
CA ALA A 167 3.44 6.83 -16.54
C ALA A 167 3.58 6.98 -15.02
N VAL A 168 4.52 7.80 -14.54
CA VAL A 168 4.76 8.07 -13.11
C VAL A 168 3.50 8.62 -12.40
N ASP A 169 2.69 9.41 -13.10
CA ASP A 169 1.49 10.06 -12.54
C ASP A 169 0.17 9.53 -13.14
N ALA A 170 0.22 8.43 -13.91
CA ALA A 170 -0.94 7.83 -14.57
C ALA A 170 -1.89 7.02 -13.65
N GLY A 171 -1.91 7.30 -12.34
CA GLY A 171 -2.69 6.55 -11.38
C GLY A 171 -2.13 5.14 -11.14
N VAL A 172 -0.84 5.06 -10.79
CA VAL A 172 -0.11 3.82 -10.50
C VAL A 172 0.10 3.62 -8.99
N PRO A 173 0.26 2.37 -8.52
CA PRO A 173 0.62 2.08 -7.14
C PRO A 173 1.96 2.70 -6.71
N ALA A 174 2.10 3.01 -5.42
CA ALA A 174 3.34 3.54 -4.85
C ALA A 174 4.62 2.73 -5.20
N PRO A 175 4.65 1.38 -5.13
CA PRO A 175 5.86 0.65 -5.54
C PRO A 175 6.13 0.74 -7.04
N VAL A 176 5.10 0.71 -7.90
CA VAL A 176 5.24 0.87 -9.34
C VAL A 176 5.77 2.26 -9.67
N ARG A 177 5.24 3.32 -9.04
CA ARG A 177 5.74 4.70 -9.18
C ARG A 177 7.24 4.80 -8.89
N ARG A 178 7.73 4.11 -7.85
CA ARG A 178 9.17 4.09 -7.53
C ARG A 178 10.00 3.42 -8.62
N LEU A 179 9.50 2.33 -9.20
CA LEU A 179 10.16 1.65 -10.32
C LEU A 179 10.21 2.54 -11.57
N LEU A 180 9.11 3.24 -11.88
CA LEU A 180 9.04 4.16 -13.00
C LEU A 180 9.97 5.37 -12.84
N LEU A 181 10.03 5.97 -11.66
CA LEU A 181 10.98 7.06 -11.36
C LEU A 181 12.44 6.63 -11.53
N ARG A 182 12.76 5.39 -11.13
CA ARG A 182 14.08 4.81 -11.36
C ARG A 182 14.34 4.63 -12.86
N LEU A 183 13.36 4.09 -13.59
CA LEU A 183 13.45 3.89 -15.04
C LEU A 183 13.63 5.21 -15.80
N ALA A 184 13.06 6.31 -15.33
CA ALA A 184 13.24 7.65 -15.89
C ALA A 184 14.66 8.22 -15.69
N SER A 185 15.40 7.68 -14.70
CA SER A 185 16.75 8.13 -14.33
C SER A 185 17.86 7.26 -14.95
N ASP A 186 17.50 6.19 -15.66
CA ASP A 186 18.37 5.20 -16.31
C ASP A 186 18.46 5.44 -17.84
#